data_AF-A0A426TR03-F1
#
_entry.id   AF-A0A426TR03-F1
#
_cell.length_a   1.000
_cell.length_b   1.000
_cell.length_c   1.000
_cell.angle_alpha   90.00
_cell.angle_beta   90.00
_cell.angle_gamma   90.00
#
_symmetry.space_group_name_H-M   'P 1'
#
loop_
_entity.id
_entity.type
_entity.pdbx_description
1 polymer ?
#
loop_
_entity_poly.entity_id
_entity_poly.type
_entity_poly.pdbx_seq_one_letter_code
_entity_poly.pdbx_strand_id
1 'polypeptide(L)'
;MSQNTTGGFDPNDPFGNWRSIRDANLDAWAKGMTSLVNTEVFAKAIGMQLDTLLAASAPVQDMVNKNMETYLSTMNMPSRGEIVSLATRLTNIEMRLDDMQAQLDEVLDALRSLAAAPAPSAPPEEEASEDASSESKPASSRRSRKTAE
;
A
#
# COMPACT_ATOMS: atom_id res chain seq x y z
N MET A 1 3.30 -61.19 33.70
CA MET A 1 3.02 -60.77 35.08
C MET A 1 4.26 -61.02 35.92
N SER A 2 4.90 -59.97 36.42
CA SER A 2 5.72 -60.00 37.65
C SER A 2 5.79 -58.57 38.15
N GLN A 3 4.76 -58.20 38.90
CA GLN A 3 4.80 -57.05 39.79
C GLN A 3 5.90 -57.35 40.82
N ASN A 4 6.92 -56.49 40.92
CA ASN A 4 7.74 -56.47 42.13
C ASN A 4 7.69 -55.06 42.72
N THR A 5 6.62 -54.87 43.50
CA THR A 5 6.48 -53.88 44.55
C THR A 5 7.59 -54.05 45.58
N THR A 6 8.54 -53.12 45.65
CA THR A 6 9.33 -52.92 46.87
C THR A 6 9.71 -51.45 47.00
N GLY A 7 8.73 -50.64 47.41
CA GLY A 7 8.95 -49.29 47.94
C GLY A 7 9.28 -49.32 49.43
N GLY A 8 10.20 -50.19 49.87
CA GLY A 8 10.49 -50.39 51.30
C GLY A 8 11.90 -50.91 51.52
N PHE A 9 12.70 -50.10 52.22
CA PHE A 9 14.08 -50.31 52.72
C PHE A 9 14.83 -51.55 52.21
N ASP A 10 15.77 -51.34 51.29
CA ASP A 10 16.80 -52.31 50.92
C ASP A 10 18.03 -52.11 51.84
N PRO A 11 18.37 -53.08 52.71
CA PRO A 11 19.48 -52.97 53.66
C PRO A 11 20.85 -52.74 53.01
N ASN A 12 20.98 -52.99 51.70
CA ASN A 12 22.22 -52.81 50.94
C ASN A 12 22.26 -51.53 50.09
N ASP A 13 21.21 -50.70 50.07
CA ASP A 13 21.21 -49.40 49.37
C ASP A 13 20.74 -48.25 50.30
N PRO A 14 21.63 -47.73 51.16
CA PRO A 14 21.32 -46.58 52.03
C PRO A 14 21.04 -45.29 51.26
N PHE A 15 21.38 -45.24 49.96
CA PHE A 15 21.07 -44.11 49.09
C PHE A 15 19.72 -44.27 48.39
N GLY A 16 19.07 -45.44 48.43
CA GLY A 16 17.78 -45.69 47.80
C GLY A 16 16.69 -44.76 48.35
N ASN A 17 16.60 -44.64 49.67
CA ASN A 17 15.67 -43.72 50.32
C ASN A 17 15.97 -42.23 49.99
N TRP A 18 17.24 -41.83 50.01
CA TRP A 18 17.64 -40.47 49.64
C TRP A 18 17.34 -40.17 48.16
N ARG A 19 17.61 -41.13 47.28
CA ARG A 19 17.35 -41.05 45.85
C ARG A 19 15.85 -40.92 45.58
N SER A 20 15.01 -41.67 46.30
CA SER A 20 13.55 -41.53 46.23
C SER A 20 13.07 -40.15 46.70
N ILE A 21 13.64 -39.61 47.78
CA ILE A 21 13.28 -38.26 48.28
C ILE A 21 13.69 -37.19 47.25
N ARG A 22 14.89 -37.32 46.67
CA ARG A 22 15.37 -36.44 45.60
C ARG A 22 14.48 -36.54 44.37
N ASP A 23 14.13 -37.74 43.94
CA ASP A 23 13.34 -37.94 42.72
C ASP A 23 11.90 -37.41 42.93
N ALA A 24 11.32 -37.58 44.11
CA ALA A 24 10.04 -36.97 44.47
C ALA A 24 10.12 -35.43 44.53
N ASN A 25 11.23 -34.88 45.03
CA ASN A 25 11.48 -33.45 45.03
C ASN A 25 11.60 -32.93 43.59
N LEU A 26 12.45 -33.53 42.76
CA LEU A 26 12.63 -33.17 41.36
C LEU A 26 11.34 -33.28 40.56
N ASP A 27 10.51 -34.30 40.81
CA ASP A 27 9.20 -34.44 40.18
C ASP A 27 8.24 -33.31 40.59
N ALA A 28 8.23 -32.92 41.86
CA ALA A 28 7.45 -31.78 42.33
C ALA A 28 7.93 -30.45 41.72
N TRP A 29 9.25 -30.23 41.65
CA TRP A 29 9.84 -29.06 41.00
C TRP A 29 9.57 -29.04 39.49
N ALA A 30 9.70 -30.18 38.82
CA ALA A 30 9.42 -30.32 37.40
C ALA A 30 7.95 -30.01 37.11
N LYS A 31 7.01 -30.60 37.87
CA LYS A 31 5.58 -30.31 37.75
C LYS A 31 5.26 -28.84 38.03
N GLY A 32 5.91 -28.23 39.03
CA GLY A 32 5.80 -26.81 39.33
C GLY A 32 6.28 -25.93 38.17
N MET A 33 7.43 -26.26 37.59
CA MET A 33 8.00 -25.54 36.44
C MET A 33 7.14 -25.73 35.19
N THR A 34 6.65 -26.94 34.91
CA THR A 34 5.75 -27.21 33.80
C THR A 34 4.44 -26.43 33.94
N SER A 35 3.86 -26.39 35.15
CA SER A 35 2.68 -25.58 35.43
C SER A 35 2.94 -24.09 35.20
N LEU A 36 4.09 -23.59 35.68
CA LEU A 36 4.52 -22.20 35.49
C LEU A 36 4.69 -21.84 34.02
N VAL A 37 5.37 -22.68 33.24
CA VAL A 37 5.58 -22.48 31.80
C VAL A 37 4.27 -22.54 31.02
N ASN A 38 3.30 -23.33 31.50
CA ASN A 38 1.98 -23.43 30.91
C ASN A 38 1.04 -22.27 31.32
N THR A 39 1.49 -21.34 32.16
CA THR A 39 0.69 -20.14 32.48
C THR A 39 0.80 -19.10 31.37
N GLU A 40 -0.31 -18.42 31.10
CA GLU A 40 -0.35 -17.28 30.18
C GLU A 40 0.59 -16.13 30.61
N VAL A 41 0.83 -15.99 31.92
CA VAL A 41 1.73 -14.96 32.47
C VAL A 41 3.18 -15.23 32.07
N PHE A 42 3.61 -16.49 32.04
CA PHE A 42 4.96 -16.85 31.57
C PHE A 42 5.12 -16.59 30.07
N ALA A 43 4.14 -17.01 29.27
CA ALA A 43 4.13 -16.74 27.83
C ALA A 43 4.18 -15.23 27.54
N LYS A 44 3.39 -14.43 28.28
CA LYS A 44 3.36 -12.97 28.15
C LYS A 44 4.67 -12.32 28.61
N ALA A 45 5.28 -12.82 29.68
CA ALA A 45 6.56 -12.33 30.18
C ALA A 45 7.69 -12.59 29.19
N ILE A 46 7.75 -13.80 28.61
CA ILE A 46 8.72 -14.13 27.57
C ILE A 46 8.47 -13.28 26.31
N GLY A 47 7.21 -13.12 25.90
CA GLY A 47 6.86 -12.27 24.76
C GLY A 47 7.33 -10.83 24.95
N MET A 48 7.04 -10.23 26.11
CA MET A 48 7.49 -8.89 26.44
C MET A 48 9.02 -8.77 26.51
N GLN A 49 9.71 -9.79 27.04
CA GLN A 49 11.16 -9.81 27.09
C GLN A 49 11.78 -9.94 25.70
N LEU A 50 11.20 -10.77 24.83
CA LEU A 50 11.63 -10.90 23.44
C LEU A 50 11.40 -9.59 22.68
N ASP A 51 10.22 -8.99 22.82
CA ASP A 51 9.88 -7.69 22.23
C ASP A 51 10.82 -6.59 22.73
N THR A 52 11.20 -6.61 24.01
CA THR A 52 12.16 -5.66 24.58
C THR A 52 13.55 -5.87 24.00
N LEU A 53 13.99 -7.11 23.83
CA LEU A 53 15.27 -7.43 23.19
C LEU A 53 15.27 -7.04 21.71
N LEU A 54 14.18 -7.31 20.99
CA LEU A 54 13.98 -6.92 19.60
C LEU A 54 13.98 -5.39 19.46
N ALA A 55 13.22 -4.68 20.29
CA ALA A 55 13.17 -3.22 20.31
C ALA A 55 14.51 -2.59 20.70
N ALA A 56 15.25 -3.20 21.64
CA ALA A 56 16.59 -2.77 22.00
C ALA A 56 17.63 -3.06 20.90
N SER A 57 17.38 -4.09 20.06
CA SER A 57 18.24 -4.42 18.93
C SER A 57 17.96 -3.60 17.66
N ALA A 58 16.77 -3.00 17.54
CA ALA A 58 16.41 -2.12 16.43
C ALA A 58 17.43 -0.97 16.20
N PRO A 59 17.87 -0.20 17.21
CA PRO A 59 18.89 0.82 17.01
C PRO A 59 20.26 0.25 16.60
N VAL A 60 20.58 -0.99 17.00
CA VAL A 60 21.80 -1.69 16.55
C VAL A 60 21.68 -2.06 15.08
N GLN A 61 20.51 -2.55 14.64
CA GLN A 61 20.26 -2.82 13.23
C GLN A 61 20.34 -1.54 12.38
N ASP A 62 19.78 -0.42 12.87
CA ASP A 62 19.89 0.88 12.19
C ASP A 62 21.32 1.37 12.07
N MET A 63 22.14 1.19 13.11
CA MET A 63 23.56 1.53 13.08
C MET A 63 24.33 0.67 12.08
N VAL A 64 24.04 -0.63 12.02
CA VAL A 64 24.62 -1.54 11.03
C VAL A 64 24.22 -1.14 9.62
N ASN A 65 22.94 -0.81 9.39
CA ASN A 65 22.45 -0.34 8.10
C ASN A 65 23.18 0.94 7.67
N LYS A 66 23.32 1.96 8.53
CA LYS A 66 24.06 3.19 8.22
C LYS A 66 25.54 2.95 7.90
N ASN A 67 26.18 2.02 8.63
CA ASN A 67 27.56 1.66 8.35
C ASN A 67 27.70 0.95 6.98
N MET A 68 26.74 0.06 6.67
CA MET A 68 26.66 -0.60 5.37
C MET A 68 26.38 0.39 4.24
N GLU A 69 25.51 1.39 4.45
CA GLU A 69 25.25 2.48 3.50
C GLU A 69 26.53 3.27 3.19
N THR A 70 27.30 3.61 4.22
CA THR A 70 28.58 4.32 4.07
C THR A 70 29.61 3.48 3.31
N TYR A 71 29.67 2.18 3.59
CA TYR A 71 30.54 1.24 2.90
C TYR A 71 30.15 1.05 1.43
N LEU A 72 28.85 0.88 1.14
CA LEU A 72 28.34 0.74 -0.22
C LEU A 72 28.52 2.03 -1.03
N SER A 73 28.30 3.20 -0.42
CA SER A 73 28.59 4.50 -1.02
C SER A 73 30.05 4.64 -1.43
N THR A 74 30.98 4.15 -0.60
CA THR A 74 32.42 4.13 -0.92
C THR A 74 32.73 3.23 -2.13
N MET A 75 31.89 2.21 -2.40
CA MET A 75 31.98 1.34 -3.57
C MET A 75 31.15 1.82 -4.77
N ASN A 76 30.62 3.04 -4.76
CA ASN A 76 29.65 3.54 -5.75
C ASN A 76 28.42 2.63 -5.94
N MET A 77 28.05 1.86 -4.92
CA MET A 77 26.87 0.99 -4.95
C MET A 77 25.72 1.69 -4.23
N PRO A 78 24.54 1.83 -4.87
CA PRO A 78 23.41 2.52 -4.27
C PRO A 78 22.87 1.73 -3.08
N SER A 79 22.53 2.44 -2.02
CA SER A 79 21.99 1.82 -0.83
C SER A 79 20.49 1.51 -0.97
N ARG A 80 19.97 0.58 -0.15
CA ARG A 80 18.52 0.32 -0.10
C ARG A 80 17.72 1.57 0.29
N GLY A 81 18.24 2.38 1.22
CA GLY A 81 17.60 3.62 1.64
C GLY A 81 17.50 4.63 0.50
N GLU A 82 18.54 4.75 -0.32
CA GLU A 82 18.58 5.63 -1.48
C GLU A 82 17.58 5.19 -2.56
N ILE A 83 17.48 3.89 -2.83
CA ILE A 83 16.52 3.33 -3.80
C ILE A 83 15.08 3.62 -3.35
N VAL A 84 14.77 3.43 -2.06
CA VAL A 84 13.43 3.71 -1.53
C VAL A 84 13.13 5.21 -1.58
N SER A 85 14.08 6.06 -1.21
CA SER A 85 13.95 7.52 -1.31
C SER A 85 13.68 7.98 -2.75
N LEU A 86 14.41 7.41 -3.72
CA LEU A 86 14.20 7.67 -5.13
C LEU A 86 12.82 7.20 -5.61
N ALA A 87 12.39 5.99 -5.22
CA ALA A 87 11.07 5.46 -5.55
C ALA A 87 9.95 6.38 -5.03
N THR A 88 10.02 6.82 -3.78
CA THR A 88 9.05 7.76 -3.19
C THR A 88 9.01 9.09 -3.96
N ARG A 89 10.17 9.62 -4.36
CA ARG A 89 10.24 10.85 -5.16
C ARG A 89 9.64 10.65 -6.55
N LEU A 90 9.87 9.51 -7.18
CA LEU A 90 9.28 9.18 -8.49
C LEU A 90 7.76 9.06 -8.39
N THR A 91 7.22 8.38 -7.38
CA THR A 91 5.77 8.31 -7.15
C THR A 91 5.16 9.70 -6.91
N ASN A 92 5.84 10.57 -6.17
CA ASN A 92 5.37 11.95 -5.99
C ASN A 92 5.39 12.76 -7.29
N ILE A 93 6.38 12.52 -8.17
CA ILE A 93 6.44 13.15 -9.48
C ILE A 93 5.31 12.64 -10.38
N GLU A 94 5.02 11.34 -10.35
CA GLU A 94 3.92 10.69 -11.09
C GLU A 94 2.57 11.30 -10.69
N MET A 95 2.26 11.38 -9.39
CA MET A 95 1.02 12.00 -8.92
C MET A 95 0.88 13.47 -9.36
N ARG A 96 1.98 14.24 -9.27
CA ARG A 96 1.96 15.64 -9.73
C ARG A 96 1.81 15.75 -11.25
N LEU A 97 2.31 14.76 -12.00
CA LEU A 97 2.16 14.71 -13.45
C LEU A 97 0.71 14.39 -13.82
N ASP A 98 0.07 13.46 -13.11
CA ASP A 98 -1.35 13.15 -13.28
C ASP A 98 -2.24 14.36 -12.97
N ASP A 99 -1.94 15.09 -11.89
CA ASP A 99 -2.64 16.34 -11.54
C ASP A 99 -2.50 17.41 -12.64
N MET A 100 -1.29 17.57 -13.19
CA MET A 100 -1.05 18.48 -14.30
C MET A 100 -1.79 18.05 -15.57
N GLN A 101 -1.86 16.75 -15.84
CA GLN A 101 -2.61 16.22 -16.99
C GLN A 101 -4.10 16.52 -16.84
N ALA A 102 -4.68 16.30 -15.66
CA ALA A 102 -6.08 16.64 -15.39
C ALA A 102 -6.37 18.15 -15.55
N GLN A 103 -5.48 19.01 -15.05
CA GLN A 103 -5.62 20.46 -15.22
C GLN A 103 -5.53 20.90 -16.68
N LEU A 104 -4.67 20.26 -17.49
CA LEU A 104 -4.58 20.56 -18.91
C LEU A 104 -5.85 20.14 -19.67
N ASP A 105 -6.40 18.97 -19.35
CA ASP A 105 -7.67 18.52 -19.94
C ASP A 105 -8.82 19.46 -19.58
N GLU A 106 -8.91 19.91 -18.34
CA GLU A 106 -9.90 20.91 -17.89
C GLU A 106 -9.76 22.24 -18.65
N VAL A 107 -8.53 22.73 -18.86
CA VAL A 107 -8.28 23.95 -19.63
C VAL A 107 -8.65 23.76 -21.10
N LEU A 108 -8.33 22.61 -21.71
CA LEU A 108 -8.69 22.31 -23.09
C LEU A 108 -10.20 22.24 -23.28
N ASP A 109 -10.92 21.64 -22.35
CA ASP A 109 -12.39 21.58 -22.39
C ASP A 109 -13.02 22.96 -22.17
N ALA A 110 -12.47 23.78 -21.26
CA ALA A 110 -12.88 25.17 -21.10
C ALA A 110 -12.68 25.97 -22.40
N LEU A 111 -11.52 25.83 -23.05
CA LEU A 111 -11.24 26.50 -24.34
C LEU A 111 -12.19 26.01 -25.46
N ARG A 112 -12.49 24.72 -25.52
CA ARG A 112 -13.46 24.16 -26.48
C ARG A 112 -14.86 24.68 -26.24
N SER A 113 -15.31 24.75 -24.98
CA SER A 113 -16.63 25.28 -24.65
C SER A 113 -16.76 26.76 -25.03
N LEU A 114 -15.69 27.55 -24.84
CA LEU A 114 -15.66 28.94 -25.23
C LEU A 114 -15.65 29.10 -26.77
N ALA A 115 -14.94 28.24 -27.49
CA ALA A 115 -14.92 28.21 -28.95
C ALA A 115 -16.24 27.69 -29.56
N ALA A 116 -16.97 26.83 -28.84
CA ALA A 116 -18.26 26.29 -29.22
C ALA A 116 -19.45 27.16 -28.77
N ALA A 117 -19.19 28.32 -28.14
CA ALA A 117 -20.23 29.26 -27.78
C ALA A 117 -21.03 29.63 -29.05
N PRO A 118 -22.35 29.40 -29.06
CA PRO A 118 -23.16 29.67 -30.24
C PRO A 118 -23.14 31.18 -30.51
N ALA A 119 -23.03 31.55 -31.78
CA ALA A 119 -23.23 32.92 -32.23
C ALA A 119 -24.54 33.45 -31.62
N PRO A 120 -24.60 34.73 -31.18
CA PRO A 120 -25.81 35.29 -30.62
C PRO A 120 -26.92 35.10 -31.64
N SER A 121 -27.87 34.23 -31.32
CA SER A 121 -29.08 34.02 -32.09
C SER A 121 -29.74 35.38 -32.25
N ALA A 122 -29.90 35.79 -33.51
CA ALA A 122 -30.49 37.04 -33.92
C ALA A 122 -31.82 37.29 -33.18
N PRO A 123 -32.20 38.57 -32.95
CA PRO A 123 -33.45 38.90 -32.28
C PRO A 123 -34.65 38.28 -33.04
N PRO A 124 -35.79 38.04 -32.38
CA PRO A 124 -36.96 37.49 -33.06
C PRO A 124 -37.39 38.46 -34.16
N GLU A 125 -37.31 38.02 -35.42
CA GLU A 125 -37.88 38.73 -36.56
C GLU A 125 -39.39 38.86 -36.35
N GLU A 126 -39.80 40.12 -36.23
CA GLU A 126 -41.16 40.62 -36.25
C GLU A 126 -41.88 40.07 -37.50
N GLU A 127 -43.01 39.40 -37.27
CA GLU A 127 -43.93 38.93 -38.31
C GLU A 127 -44.47 40.15 -39.10
N ALA A 128 -43.80 40.50 -40.21
CA ALA A 128 -44.37 41.31 -41.26
C ALA A 128 -44.78 40.40 -42.42
N SER A 129 -45.98 39.85 -42.32
CA SER A 129 -46.68 39.22 -43.42
C SER A 129 -47.04 40.28 -44.47
N GLU A 130 -46.30 40.32 -45.56
CA GLU A 130 -46.67 41.07 -46.76
C GLU A 130 -47.15 40.09 -47.82
N ASP A 131 -48.48 39.90 -47.85
CA ASP A 131 -49.19 39.05 -48.79
C ASP A 131 -49.20 39.70 -50.19
N ALA A 132 -49.07 38.81 -51.17
CA ALA A 132 -48.81 39.10 -52.56
C ALA A 132 -50.04 39.64 -53.29
N SER A 133 -49.82 40.61 -54.18
CA SER A 133 -50.58 40.72 -55.43
C SER A 133 -49.80 41.52 -56.47
N SER A 134 -49.07 40.81 -57.34
CA SER A 134 -48.87 41.24 -58.72
C SER A 134 -48.50 40.05 -59.61
N GLU A 135 -49.56 39.51 -60.19
CA GLU A 135 -49.68 39.05 -61.57
C GLU A 135 -48.42 38.65 -62.38
N SER A 136 -48.49 37.41 -62.89
CA SER A 136 -48.15 37.00 -64.27
C SER A 136 -46.70 36.65 -64.69
N LYS A 137 -46.46 35.32 -64.65
CA LYS A 137 -46.00 34.42 -65.75
C LYS A 137 -44.57 34.60 -66.36
N PRO A 138 -43.73 33.54 -66.40
CA PRO A 138 -42.40 33.61 -67.00
C PRO A 138 -42.43 33.25 -68.50
N ALA A 139 -41.73 34.03 -69.33
CA ALA A 139 -41.37 33.65 -70.69
C ALA A 139 -39.90 33.20 -70.72
N SER A 140 -39.75 31.91 -70.98
CA SER A 140 -38.50 31.16 -71.16
C SER A 140 -37.53 31.79 -72.17
N SER A 141 -36.26 31.92 -71.78
CA SER A 141 -35.13 31.75 -72.70
C SER A 141 -33.94 31.10 -71.98
N ARG A 142 -33.91 29.78 -72.09
CA ARG A 142 -32.71 28.96 -71.90
C ARG A 142 -31.98 28.97 -73.24
N ARG A 143 -30.68 29.28 -73.27
CA ARG A 143 -29.63 28.52 -74.01
C ARG A 143 -28.31 29.29 -74.16
N SER A 144 -27.26 28.69 -73.56
CA SER A 144 -25.87 28.59 -74.07
C SER A 144 -25.03 29.87 -74.17
N ARG A 145 -23.70 29.87 -74.12
CA ARG A 145 -22.60 28.94 -73.77
C ARG A 145 -21.35 29.79 -74.10
N LYS A 146 -20.40 29.85 -73.18
CA LYS A 146 -18.92 29.92 -73.37
C LYS A 146 -18.40 30.51 -74.69
N THR A 147 -17.56 31.56 -74.61
CA THR A 147 -16.13 31.56 -74.99
C THR A 147 -15.46 32.89 -74.65
N ALA A 148 -14.30 32.77 -74.01
CA ALA A 148 -13.23 33.77 -74.00
C ALA A 148 -12.53 33.79 -75.38
N GLU A 149 -11.86 34.91 -75.66
CA GLU A 149 -10.87 35.21 -76.73
C GLU A 149 -10.58 34.16 -77.80
#